data_AF-A0A821C7N0-F1
#
_entry.id   AF-A0A821C7N0-F1
#
_cell.length_a   1.000
_cell.length_b   1.000
_cell.length_c   1.000
_cell.angle_alpha   90.00
_cell.angle_beta   90.00
_cell.angle_gamma   90.00
#
_symmetry.space_group_name_H-M   'P 1'
#
loop_
_entity.id
_entity.type
_entity.pdbx_description
1 polymer ?
#
loop_
_entity_poly.entity_id
_entity_poly.type
_entity_poly.pdbx_seq_one_letter_code
_entity_poly.pdbx_strand_id
1 'polypeptide(L)'
;LDASPSVDASQECLDRHQLLIAGTDSTKFRNVSNYGSEMITVRVQLPSDVACQHCVFQWKYTAANSWGTNPITNQSGPGLGRENETFMGCSDIAILPNGSPTDLPIVIIPT
;
A
#
# COMPACT_ATOMS: atom_id res chain seq x y z
N LEU A 1 -1.65 -29.73 -6.32
CA LEU A 1 -1.83 -29.72 -4.84
C LEU A 1 -0.41 -29.80 -4.30
N ASP A 2 0.37 -28.75 -4.06
CA ASP A 2 0.08 -27.38 -3.66
C ASP A 2 1.08 -26.43 -4.34
N ALA A 3 0.59 -25.31 -4.87
CA ALA A 3 1.41 -24.21 -5.38
C ALA A 3 1.04 -22.89 -4.67
N SER A 4 0.61 -22.99 -3.41
CA SER A 4 0.48 -21.80 -2.56
C SER A 4 1.90 -21.39 -2.13
N PRO A 5 2.28 -20.10 -2.23
CA PRO A 5 3.52 -19.63 -1.62
C PRO A 5 3.51 -20.03 -0.14
N SER A 6 4.61 -20.61 0.35
CA SER A 6 4.65 -21.26 1.67
C SER A 6 4.62 -20.30 2.86
N VAL A 7 4.53 -18.99 2.62
CA VAL A 7 4.53 -17.93 3.64
C VAL A 7 3.66 -16.76 3.19
N ASP A 8 2.67 -16.41 4.00
CA ASP A 8 1.85 -15.20 3.79
C ASP A 8 2.67 -13.93 4.03
N ALA A 9 2.32 -12.85 3.32
CA ALA A 9 2.93 -11.55 3.54
C ALA A 9 2.53 -10.98 4.91
N SER A 10 3.50 -10.82 5.81
CA SER A 10 3.30 -10.13 7.10
C SER A 10 3.45 -8.61 6.97
N GLN A 11 2.86 -7.85 7.89
CA GLN A 11 3.04 -6.39 7.90
C GLN A 11 4.52 -6.01 8.08
N GLU A 12 5.27 -6.76 8.88
CA GLU A 12 6.71 -6.54 9.06
C GLU A 12 7.48 -6.71 7.75
N CYS A 13 7.09 -7.66 6.90
CA CYS A 13 7.67 -7.85 5.57
C CYS A 13 7.35 -6.65 4.67
N LEU A 14 6.09 -6.24 4.62
CA LEU A 14 5.63 -5.12 3.79
C LEU A 14 6.30 -3.79 4.20
N ASP A 15 6.47 -3.56 5.50
CA ASP A 15 7.07 -2.33 6.02
C ASP A 15 8.57 -2.21 5.70
N ARG A 16 9.26 -3.31 5.34
CA ARG A 16 10.67 -3.29 4.87
C ARG A 16 10.81 -2.81 3.43
N HIS A 17 9.73 -2.83 2.65
CA HIS A 17 9.73 -2.50 1.21
C HIS A 17 8.78 -1.35 0.87
N GLN A 18 8.78 -0.28 1.68
CA GLN A 18 7.94 0.89 1.43
C GLN A 18 8.27 1.54 0.09
N LEU A 19 7.23 1.72 -0.74
CA LEU A 19 7.36 2.30 -2.06
C LEU A 19 7.43 3.83 -1.99
N LEU A 20 8.33 4.41 -2.79
CA LEU A 20 8.41 5.85 -2.97
C LEU A 20 7.40 6.33 -4.00
N ILE A 21 6.81 7.49 -3.78
CA ILE A 21 5.97 8.16 -4.77
C ILE A 21 6.88 8.66 -5.89
N ALA A 22 6.55 8.31 -7.13
CA ALA A 22 7.38 8.61 -8.28
C ALA A 22 7.69 10.10 -8.42
N GLY A 23 8.98 10.43 -8.48
CA GLY A 23 9.47 11.81 -8.58
C GLY A 23 9.60 12.53 -7.24
N THR A 24 9.51 11.80 -6.12
CA THR A 24 9.67 12.35 -4.76
C THR A 24 10.44 11.37 -3.87
N ASP A 25 10.89 11.84 -2.71
CA ASP A 25 11.48 11.00 -1.65
C ASP A 25 10.46 10.65 -0.55
N SER A 26 9.15 10.75 -0.83
CA SER A 26 8.07 10.48 0.12
C SER A 26 7.45 9.11 -0.10
N THR A 27 7.09 8.43 1.00
CA THR A 27 6.24 7.22 1.00
C THR A 27 4.77 7.54 1.24
N LYS A 28 4.42 8.82 1.44
CA LYS A 28 3.06 9.27 1.76
C LYS A 28 2.57 10.26 0.72
N PHE A 29 1.47 9.89 0.05
CA PHE A 29 0.70 10.79 -0.79
C PHE A 29 -0.28 11.59 0.07
N ARG A 30 -0.17 12.93 0.06
CA ARG A 30 -1.00 13.82 0.92
C ARG A 30 -2.05 14.61 0.15
N ASN A 31 -2.01 14.59 -1.18
CA ASN A 31 -2.88 15.42 -2.01
C ASN A 31 -4.24 14.73 -2.23
N VAL A 32 -4.95 14.52 -1.13
CA VAL A 32 -6.30 13.94 -1.09
C VAL A 32 -7.28 15.03 -0.64
N SER A 33 -7.24 16.18 -1.31
CA SER A 33 -7.92 17.40 -0.86
C SER A 33 -9.39 17.49 -1.28
N ASN A 34 -9.83 16.65 -2.20
CA ASN A 34 -11.20 16.66 -2.70
C ASN A 34 -12.06 15.72 -1.85
N TYR A 35 -13.08 16.28 -1.19
CA TYR A 35 -14.12 15.49 -0.56
C TYR A 35 -14.97 14.82 -1.65
N GLY A 36 -15.12 13.50 -1.59
CA GLY A 36 -15.98 12.76 -2.51
C GLY A 36 -15.44 11.38 -2.88
N SER A 37 -16.16 10.70 -3.77
CA SER A 37 -15.75 9.43 -4.35
C SER A 37 -14.99 9.69 -5.65
N GLU A 38 -13.69 9.94 -5.55
CA GLU A 38 -12.80 10.15 -6.69
C GLU A 38 -11.78 9.00 -6.80
N MET A 39 -11.42 8.63 -8.03
CA MET A 39 -10.31 7.70 -8.26
C MET A 39 -8.98 8.42 -8.09
N ILE A 40 -8.20 8.00 -7.10
CA ILE A 40 -6.87 8.57 -6.85
C ILE A 40 -5.83 7.70 -7.54
N THR A 41 -5.14 8.26 -8.53
CA THR A 41 -4.04 7.58 -9.21
C THR A 41 -2.71 8.01 -8.61
N VAL A 42 -1.98 7.05 -8.05
CA VAL A 42 -0.65 7.27 -7.47
C VAL A 42 0.38 6.44 -8.23
N ARG A 43 1.41 7.09 -8.77
CA ARG A 43 2.56 6.41 -9.37
C ARG A 43 3.61 6.18 -8.30
N VAL A 44 4.09 4.95 -8.21
CA VAL A 44 5.11 4.54 -7.23
C VAL A 44 6.31 3.94 -7.94
N GLN A 45 7.47 4.01 -7.28
CA GLN A 45 8.70 3.37 -7.72
C GLN A 45 8.77 1.98 -7.09
N LEU A 46 8.93 0.95 -7.93
CA LEU A 46 9.21 -0.39 -7.44
C LEU A 46 10.66 -0.44 -6.89
N PRO A 47 10.92 -1.23 -5.83
CA PRO A 47 12.27 -1.39 -5.30
C PRO A 47 13.15 -2.07 -6.35
N SER A 48 14.37 -1.58 -6.57
CA SER A 48 15.27 -2.14 -7.58
C SER A 48 15.83 -3.51 -7.22
N ASP A 49 15.73 -3.90 -5.96
CA ASP A 49 16.23 -5.14 -5.37
C ASP A 49 15.14 -6.19 -5.13
N VAL A 50 13.90 -5.94 -5.57
CA VAL A 50 12.77 -6.85 -5.39
C VAL A 50 12.31 -7.42 -6.73
N ALA A 51 12.34 -8.74 -6.85
CA ALA A 51 11.73 -9.50 -7.94
C ALA A 51 10.97 -10.70 -7.36
N CYS A 52 9.77 -10.97 -7.87
CA CYS A 52 8.89 -12.00 -7.32
C CYS A 52 7.81 -12.44 -8.32
N GLN A 53 7.45 -13.71 -8.26
CA GLN A 53 6.31 -14.27 -9.02
C GLN A 53 4.97 -14.10 -8.28
N HIS A 54 5.01 -14.10 -6.94
CA HIS A 54 3.84 -13.93 -6.08
C HIS A 54 4.20 -12.95 -4.95
N CYS A 55 3.79 -11.71 -5.11
CA CYS A 55 3.97 -10.64 -4.13
C CYS A 55 2.61 -10.02 -3.76
N VAL A 56 2.53 -9.48 -2.56
CA VAL A 56 1.37 -8.69 -2.12
C VAL A 56 1.73 -7.22 -2.15
N PHE A 57 0.98 -6.44 -2.94
CA PHE A 57 0.96 -4.98 -2.83
C PHE A 57 -0.12 -4.58 -1.82
N GLN A 58 0.26 -3.78 -0.82
CA GLN A 58 -0.68 -3.21 0.15
C GLN A 58 -0.75 -1.69 -0.01
N TRP A 59 -1.96 -1.15 -0.15
CA TRP A 59 -2.20 0.28 0.07
C TRP A 59 -2.78 0.50 1.47
N LYS A 60 -2.40 1.62 2.10
CA LYS A 60 -2.90 2.04 3.40
C LYS A 60 -3.31 3.51 3.37
N TYR A 61 -4.55 3.78 3.73
CA TYR A 61 -5.10 5.13 3.84
C TYR A 61 -5.55 5.38 5.28
N THR A 62 -4.85 6.27 5.97
CA THR A 62 -5.28 6.77 7.28
C THR A 62 -6.03 8.10 7.07
N ALA A 63 -7.30 8.13 7.46
CA ALA A 63 -8.13 9.32 7.39
C ALA A 63 -7.62 10.41 8.35
N ALA A 64 -8.15 11.63 8.22
CA ALA A 64 -7.80 12.76 9.07
C ALA A 64 -9.03 13.56 9.52
N ASN A 65 -10.19 12.90 9.64
CA ASN A 65 -11.47 13.53 9.99
C ASN A 65 -11.86 13.36 11.47
N SER A 66 -11.13 12.53 12.22
CA SER A 66 -11.41 12.32 13.64
C SER A 66 -10.88 13.49 14.48
N TRP A 67 -11.75 14.09 15.31
CA TRP A 67 -11.34 15.16 16.23
C TRP A 67 -10.47 14.63 17.37
N GLY A 68 -9.37 15.30 17.66
CA GLY A 68 -8.59 15.06 18.86
C GLY A 68 -7.64 16.21 19.18
N THR A 69 -6.82 16.01 20.21
CA THR A 69 -5.92 17.02 20.76
C THR A 69 -4.48 16.52 20.71
N ASN A 70 -3.59 17.29 20.11
CA ASN A 70 -2.16 16.98 20.09
C ASN A 70 -1.59 17.07 21.52
N PRO A 71 -0.99 15.99 22.07
CA PRO A 71 -0.55 15.95 23.46
C PRO A 71 0.67 16.85 23.74
N ILE A 72 1.39 17.29 22.70
CA ILE A 72 2.58 18.13 22.81
C ILE A 72 2.21 19.60 22.64
N THR A 73 1.40 19.94 21.62
CA THR A 73 1.06 21.33 21.30
C THR A 73 -0.24 21.82 21.93
N ASN A 74 -1.04 20.94 22.55
CA ASN A 74 -2.40 21.19 23.05
C ASN A 74 -3.40 21.73 22.01
N GLN A 75 -3.05 21.67 20.72
CA GLN A 75 -3.95 22.06 19.64
C GLN A 75 -5.01 20.98 19.42
N SER A 76 -6.26 21.40 19.27
CA SER A 76 -7.39 20.51 18.97
C SER A 76 -7.87 20.71 17.54
N GLY A 77 -8.22 19.62 16.86
CA GLY A 77 -8.67 19.66 15.48
C GLY A 77 -8.83 18.28 14.83
N PRO A 78 -9.33 18.23 13.59
CA PRO A 78 -9.44 16.99 12.83
C PRO A 78 -8.05 16.43 12.51
N GLY A 79 -7.89 15.11 12.62
CA GLY A 79 -6.63 14.42 12.36
C GLY A 79 -5.57 14.59 13.45
N LEU A 80 -5.86 15.35 14.52
CA LEU A 80 -4.95 15.55 15.64
C LEU A 80 -5.23 14.57 16.78
N GLY A 81 -4.17 14.25 17.53
CA GLY A 81 -4.28 13.46 18.75
C GLY A 81 -4.52 11.98 18.48
N ARG A 82 -5.73 11.50 18.80
CA ARG A 82 -6.09 10.07 18.75
C ARG A 82 -5.89 9.45 17.37
N GLU A 83 -5.72 8.14 17.34
CA GLU A 83 -5.62 7.39 16.10
C GLU A 83 -6.87 7.62 15.22
N ASN A 84 -6.62 7.82 13.93
CA ASN A 84 -7.66 7.97 12.93
C ASN A 84 -7.95 6.61 12.29
N GLU A 85 -9.15 6.46 11.76
CA GLU A 85 -9.54 5.27 11.00
C GLU A 85 -8.57 5.02 9.85
N THR A 86 -8.21 3.74 9.66
CA THR A 86 -7.28 3.33 8.62
C THR A 86 -7.89 2.22 7.78
N PHE A 87 -7.90 2.45 6.48
CA PHE A 87 -8.32 1.51 5.46
C PHE A 87 -7.10 0.88 4.81
N MET A 88 -7.17 -0.41 4.55
CA MET A 88 -6.09 -1.16 3.87
C MET A 88 -6.70 -2.06 2.81
N GLY A 89 -5.97 -2.25 1.72
CA GLY A 89 -6.29 -3.26 0.73
C GLY A 89 -5.04 -3.88 0.14
N CYS A 90 -5.15 -5.16 -0.21
CA CYS A 90 -4.06 -5.97 -0.74
C CYS A 90 -4.36 -6.40 -2.17
N SER A 91 -3.32 -6.64 -2.97
CA SER A 91 -3.43 -7.16 -4.33
C SER A 91 -2.26 -8.07 -4.65
N ASP A 92 -2.53 -9.20 -5.29
CA ASP A 92 -1.52 -10.12 -5.77
C ASP A 92 -0.88 -9.60 -7.06
N ILE A 93 0.44 -9.47 -7.08
CA ILE A 93 1.23 -8.97 -8.20
C ILE A 93 2.48 -9.82 -8.44
N ALA A 94 3.07 -9.67 -9.64
CA ALA A 94 4.39 -10.17 -9.96
C ALA A 94 5.30 -9.00 -10.39
N ILE A 95 6.55 -9.01 -9.91
CA ILE A 95 7.60 -8.08 -10.33
C ILE A 95 8.66 -8.93 -11.04
N LEU A 96 8.63 -8.89 -12.37
CA LEU A 96 9.52 -9.69 -13.20
C LEU A 96 10.74 -8.86 -13.65
N PRO A 97 11.93 -9.48 -13.82
CA PRO A 97 13.07 -8.82 -14.44
C PRO A 97 12.72 -8.32 -15.85
N ASN A 98 13.26 -7.16 -16.23
CA ASN A 98 13.05 -6.56 -17.55
C ASN A 98 13.27 -7.59 -18.67
N GLY A 99 12.26 -7.77 -19.52
CA GLY A 99 12.30 -8.68 -20.68
C GLY A 99 11.84 -10.12 -20.41
N SER A 100 11.43 -10.46 -19.18
CA SER A 100 10.83 -11.76 -18.90
C SER A 100 9.38 -11.78 -19.41
N PRO A 101 8.97 -12.76 -20.24
CA PRO A 101 7.57 -12.92 -20.61
C PRO A 101 6.72 -13.09 -19.36
N THR A 102 5.62 -12.35 -19.26
CA THR A 102 4.58 -12.65 -18.27
C THR A 102 3.89 -13.94 -18.71
N ASP A 103 4.20 -15.07 -18.06
CA ASP A 103 3.27 -16.20 -18.12
C ASP A 103 1.93 -15.70 -17.56
N LEU A 104 0.86 -15.92 -18.32
CA LEU A 104 -0.48 -15.48 -17.92
C LEU A 104 -0.85 -16.19 -16.60
N PRO A 105 -1.42 -15.47 -15.62
CA PRO A 105 -1.84 -16.10 -14.37
C PRO A 105 -2.91 -17.15 -14.68
N ILE A 106 -2.65 -18.41 -14.30
CA ILE A 106 -3.65 -19.46 -14.36
C ILE A 106 -4.61 -19.23 -13.19
N VAL A 107 -5.76 -18.63 -13.45
CA VAL A 107 -6.83 -18.48 -12.46
C VAL A 107 -7.57 -19.82 -12.37
N ILE A 108 -7.23 -20.62 -11.35
CA ILE A 108 -8.00 -21.82 -11.01
C ILE A 108 -9.14 -21.39 -10.09
N ILE A 109 -10.37 -21.36 -10.61
CA ILE A 109 -11.57 -21.18 -9.79
C ILE A 109 -11.96 -22.57 -9.26
N PRO A 110 -11.84 -22.85 -7.96
CA PRO A 110 -12.32 -24.11 -7.40
C PRO A 110 -13.85 -24.18 -7.54
N THR A 111 -14.34 -25.27 -8.13
CA THR A 111 -15.77 -25.63 -8.17
C THR A 111 -16.23 -26.21 -6.84
#